data_AF-A0A836GDJ8-F1
#
_entry.id   AF-A0A836GDJ8-F1
#
_cell.length_a   1.000
_cell.length_b   1.000
_cell.length_c   1.000
_cell.angle_alpha   90.00
_cell.angle_beta   90.00
_cell.angle_gamma   90.00
#
_symmetry.space_group_name_H-M   'P 1'
#
loop_
_entity.id
_entity.type
_entity.pdbx_description
1 polymer ?
#
loop_
_entity_poly.entity_id
_entity_poly.type
_entity_poly.pdbx_seq_one_letter_code
_entity_poly.pdbx_strand_id
1 'polypeptide(L)'
;MGCTHSRTKTPTVHVAGKEADEFYVLATTEQHPVAQKLLEEWVQFVDAQVRLSAGDPAAAMAYENRLKEVWADTANRPLTHRSVDYVGKVFLEYIKQDLSQRGWGGNFDYRVAGVARQGFIKASANIDTGSTDLPEEVSWMIKIHYDSSGAS
;
A
#
# COMPACT_ATOMS: atom_id res chain seq x y z
N MET A 1 -33.60 -28.27 30.68
CA MET A 1 -32.18 -27.98 30.97
C MET A 1 -31.42 -28.12 29.65
N GLY A 2 -31.17 -27.00 28.97
CA GLY A 2 -30.50 -26.99 27.66
C GLY A 2 -29.29 -26.08 27.70
N CYS A 3 -28.10 -26.67 27.59
CA CYS A 3 -26.87 -25.95 27.35
C CYS A 3 -26.71 -25.75 25.84
N THR A 4 -26.61 -24.51 25.38
CA THR A 4 -26.08 -24.21 24.05
C THR A 4 -24.93 -23.22 24.21
N HIS A 5 -23.73 -23.72 23.92
CA HIS A 5 -22.49 -22.97 23.87
C HIS A 5 -22.58 -21.86 22.82
N SER A 6 -22.61 -20.61 23.26
CA SER A 6 -22.33 -19.47 22.39
C SER A 6 -20.83 -19.44 22.10
N ARG A 7 -20.46 -19.80 20.87
CA ARG A 7 -19.10 -19.71 20.34
C ARG A 7 -18.78 -18.23 20.11
N THR A 8 -18.17 -17.60 21.10
CA THR A 8 -17.62 -16.23 20.98
C THR A 8 -16.54 -16.24 19.91
N LYS A 9 -16.79 -15.60 18.76
CA LYS A 9 -15.74 -15.29 17.78
C LYS A 9 -14.87 -14.20 18.40
N THR A 10 -13.67 -14.56 18.82
CA THR A 10 -12.64 -13.59 19.19
C THR A 10 -12.36 -12.72 17.97
N PRO A 11 -12.45 -11.39 18.05
CA PRO A 11 -12.19 -10.53 16.90
C PRO A 11 -10.69 -10.55 16.58
N THR A 12 -10.38 -10.70 15.30
CA THR A 12 -9.06 -10.83 14.68
C THR A 12 -8.21 -9.55 14.73
N VAL A 13 -8.36 -8.73 15.77
CA VAL A 13 -7.75 -7.39 15.87
C VAL A 13 -6.22 -7.46 15.98
N HIS A 14 -5.67 -8.53 16.55
CA HIS A 14 -4.23 -8.67 16.78
C HIS A 14 -3.40 -9.07 15.55
N VAL A 15 -4.01 -9.54 14.47
CA VAL A 15 -3.27 -9.98 13.27
C VAL A 15 -3.00 -8.80 12.34
N ALA A 16 -4.01 -7.95 12.10
CA ALA A 16 -3.91 -6.79 11.21
C ALA A 16 -2.81 -5.80 11.65
N GLY A 17 -2.70 -5.54 12.96
CA GLY A 17 -1.66 -4.64 13.48
C GLY A 17 -0.23 -5.17 13.26
N LYS A 18 -0.04 -6.48 13.36
CA LYS A 18 1.28 -7.11 13.19
C LYS A 18 1.74 -7.05 11.74
N GLU A 19 0.84 -7.28 10.78
CA GLU A 19 1.16 -7.26 9.35
C GLU A 19 1.41 -5.83 8.84
N ALA A 20 0.69 -4.83 9.38
CA ALA A 20 0.95 -3.42 9.11
C ALA A 20 2.34 -2.98 9.64
N ASP A 21 2.69 -3.38 10.87
CA ASP A 21 4.01 -3.12 11.44
C ASP A 21 5.12 -3.80 10.62
N GLU A 22 4.83 -4.99 10.09
CA GLU A 22 5.77 -5.74 9.26
C GLU A 22 6.08 -5.06 7.92
N PHE A 23 5.08 -4.49 7.24
CA PHE A 23 5.34 -3.67 6.05
C PHE A 23 6.27 -2.50 6.37
N TYR A 24 6.01 -1.81 7.49
CA TYR A 24 6.83 -0.67 7.89
C TYR A 24 8.29 -1.09 8.17
N VAL A 25 8.50 -2.23 8.82
CA VAL A 25 9.83 -2.84 9.02
C VAL A 25 10.50 -3.17 7.70
N LEU A 26 9.77 -3.78 6.75
CA LEU A 26 10.29 -4.10 5.41
C LEU A 26 10.74 -2.85 4.66
N ALA A 27 9.96 -1.77 4.72
CA ALA A 27 10.30 -0.52 4.05
C ALA A 27 11.46 0.22 4.73
N THR A 28 11.51 0.26 6.06
CA THR A 28 12.46 1.14 6.78
C THR A 28 13.71 0.43 7.27
N THR A 29 13.54 -0.69 7.96
CA THR A 29 14.63 -1.40 8.64
C THR A 29 15.31 -2.38 7.69
N GLU A 30 14.51 -3.20 7.02
CA GLU A 30 15.05 -4.14 6.05
C GLU A 30 15.37 -3.46 4.73
N GLN A 31 14.83 -2.27 4.44
CA GLN A 31 15.11 -1.55 3.20
C GLN A 31 14.83 -2.41 1.96
N HIS A 32 13.69 -3.12 1.95
CA HIS A 32 13.22 -3.84 0.79
C HIS A 32 12.88 -2.83 -0.33
N PRO A 33 13.55 -2.86 -1.50
CA PRO A 33 13.47 -1.79 -2.50
C PRO A 33 12.04 -1.46 -2.95
N VAL A 34 11.21 -2.49 -3.17
CA VAL A 34 9.81 -2.30 -3.56
C VAL A 34 8.95 -1.75 -2.41
N ALA A 35 9.22 -2.16 -1.16
CA ALA A 35 8.45 -1.68 0.00
C ALA A 35 8.77 -0.20 0.27
N GLN A 36 10.03 0.19 0.13
CA GLN A 36 10.44 1.60 0.18
C GLN A 36 9.71 2.45 -0.85
N LYS A 37 9.70 2.02 -2.11
CA LYS A 37 9.01 2.76 -3.18
C LYS A 37 7.50 2.84 -2.97
N LEU A 38 6.87 1.76 -2.48
CA LEU A 38 5.45 1.80 -2.12
C LEU A 38 5.18 2.80 -0.99
N LEU A 39 5.98 2.78 0.07
CA LEU A 39 5.82 3.70 1.20
C LEU A 39 6.04 5.15 0.77
N GLU A 40 7.09 5.43 -0.02
CA GLU A 40 7.38 6.77 -0.55
C GLU A 40 6.20 7.32 -1.37
N GLU A 41 5.69 6.54 -2.32
CA GLU A 41 4.60 6.98 -3.19
C GLU A 41 3.25 7.08 -2.46
N TRP A 42 3.03 6.25 -1.43
CA TRP A 42 1.87 6.37 -0.54
C TRP A 42 1.93 7.64 0.31
N VAL A 43 3.06 7.92 0.97
CA VAL A 43 3.22 9.11 1.82
C VAL A 43 3.04 10.38 1.00
N GLN A 44 3.57 10.43 -0.22
CA GLN A 44 3.37 11.59 -1.10
C GLN A 44 1.93 11.78 -1.55
N PHE A 45 1.20 10.69 -1.82
CA PHE A 45 -0.23 10.76 -2.10
C PHE A 45 -0.99 11.33 -0.90
N VAL A 46 -0.76 10.76 0.27
CA VAL A 46 -1.41 11.17 1.51
C VAL A 46 -1.14 12.64 1.82
N ASP A 47 0.12 13.10 1.71
CA ASP A 47 0.47 14.51 1.90
C ASP A 47 -0.28 15.41 0.92
N ALA A 48 -0.36 15.04 -0.35
CA ALA A 48 -1.09 15.80 -1.35
C ALA A 48 -2.59 15.90 -1.04
N GLN A 49 -3.22 14.83 -0.56
CA GLN A 49 -4.64 14.84 -0.16
C GLN A 49 -4.89 15.65 1.12
N VAL A 50 -3.99 15.57 2.09
CA VAL A 50 -4.07 16.38 3.32
C VAL A 50 -3.94 17.87 2.98
N ARG A 51 -3.00 18.24 2.10
CA ARG A 51 -2.81 19.62 1.65
C ARG A 51 -3.98 20.13 0.81
N LEU A 52 -4.53 19.29 -0.06
CA LEU A 52 -5.77 19.59 -0.78
C LEU A 52 -6.92 19.91 0.18
N SER A 53 -7.10 19.07 1.21
CA SER A 53 -8.11 19.26 2.26
C SER A 53 -7.89 20.53 3.08
N ALA A 54 -6.63 20.98 3.21
CA ALA A 54 -6.26 22.24 3.83
C ALA A 54 -6.38 23.46 2.89
N GLY A 55 -6.88 23.29 1.67
CA GLY A 55 -7.10 24.37 0.71
C GLY A 55 -5.92 24.66 -0.24
N ASP A 56 -4.98 23.74 -0.38
CA ASP A 56 -3.87 23.82 -1.33
C ASP A 56 -4.06 22.85 -2.52
N PRO A 57 -4.82 23.23 -3.56
CA PRO A 57 -5.07 22.38 -4.72
C PRO A 57 -3.82 22.16 -5.58
N ALA A 58 -2.78 23.00 -5.43
CA ALA A 58 -1.55 22.84 -6.20
C ALA A 58 -0.79 21.58 -5.78
N ALA A 59 -0.89 21.16 -4.52
CA ALA A 59 -0.28 19.92 -4.03
C ALA A 59 -0.87 18.67 -4.71
N ALA A 60 -2.21 18.59 -4.81
CA ALA A 60 -2.88 17.51 -5.51
C ALA A 60 -2.55 17.49 -7.00
N MET A 61 -2.59 18.64 -7.68
CA MET A 61 -2.22 18.73 -9.10
C MET A 61 -0.76 18.33 -9.33
N ALA A 62 0.15 18.74 -8.45
CA ALA A 62 1.56 18.35 -8.54
C ALA A 62 1.71 16.82 -8.39
N TYR A 63 0.95 16.20 -7.49
CA TYR A 63 0.95 14.75 -7.33
C TYR A 63 0.37 14.03 -8.55
N GLU A 64 -0.75 14.50 -9.11
CA GLU A 64 -1.38 13.90 -10.29
C GLU A 64 -0.46 13.89 -11.51
N ASN A 65 0.35 14.94 -11.68
CA ASN A 65 1.31 15.05 -12.79
C ASN A 65 2.57 14.16 -12.62
N ARG A 66 2.74 13.47 -11.50
CA ARG A 66 3.88 12.56 -11.28
C ARG A 66 3.74 11.29 -12.12
N LEU A 67 4.89 10.71 -12.47
CA LEU A 67 4.94 9.38 -13.05
C LEU A 67 4.36 8.34 -12.10
N LYS A 68 3.35 7.60 -12.56
CA LYS A 68 2.72 6.48 -11.83
C LYS A 68 3.35 5.13 -12.16
N GLU A 69 4.51 5.17 -12.83
CA GLU A 69 5.30 4.00 -13.21
C GLU A 69 6.77 4.31 -12.92
N VAL A 70 7.37 3.55 -12.01
CA VAL A 70 8.71 3.80 -11.46
C VAL A 70 9.49 2.49 -11.35
N TRP A 71 10.81 2.61 -11.15
CA TRP A 71 11.69 1.47 -10.91
C TRP A 71 12.19 1.48 -9.46
N ALA A 72 12.20 0.32 -8.83
CA ALA A 72 12.89 0.09 -7.57
C ALA A 72 14.38 -0.13 -7.84
N ASP A 73 15.24 0.42 -6.98
CA ASP A 73 16.68 0.19 -7.07
C ASP A 73 17.02 -1.19 -6.49
N THR A 74 17.15 -2.17 -7.38
CA THR A 74 17.48 -3.57 -7.04
C THR A 74 18.95 -3.92 -7.24
N ALA A 75 19.81 -2.95 -7.56
CA ALA A 75 21.20 -3.21 -7.96
C ALA A 75 22.00 -4.02 -6.92
N ASN A 76 21.75 -3.77 -5.64
CA ASN A 76 22.45 -4.42 -4.53
C ASN A 76 21.63 -5.54 -3.85
N ARG A 77 20.37 -5.73 -4.27
CA ARG A 77 19.47 -6.70 -3.64
C ARG A 77 18.46 -7.24 -4.65
N PRO A 78 18.83 -8.31 -5.36
CA PRO A 78 17.92 -8.96 -6.29
C PRO A 78 16.69 -9.49 -5.56
N LEU A 79 15.52 -9.36 -6.19
CA LEU A 79 14.24 -9.76 -5.59
C LEU A 79 13.68 -11.01 -6.25
N THR A 80 12.79 -11.70 -5.53
CA THR A 80 11.96 -12.77 -6.12
C THR A 80 10.52 -12.28 -6.24
N HIS A 81 9.77 -12.81 -7.21
CA HIS A 81 8.34 -12.49 -7.34
C HIS A 81 7.57 -12.81 -6.05
N ARG A 82 7.99 -13.87 -5.34
CA ARG A 82 7.42 -14.25 -4.04
C ARG A 82 7.69 -13.20 -2.95
N SER A 83 8.90 -12.66 -2.88
CA SER A 83 9.21 -11.58 -1.93
C SER A 83 8.40 -10.32 -2.21
N VAL A 84 8.17 -9.99 -3.49
CA VAL A 84 7.37 -8.83 -3.87
C VAL A 84 5.87 -9.06 -3.65
N ASP A 85 5.36 -10.27 -3.89
CA ASP A 85 3.99 -10.66 -3.53
C ASP A 85 3.77 -10.53 -2.02
N TYR A 86 4.75 -10.93 -1.21
CA TYR A 86 4.69 -10.75 0.23
C TYR A 86 4.57 -9.28 0.62
N VAL A 87 5.41 -8.41 0.05
CA VAL A 87 5.32 -6.96 0.27
C VAL A 87 3.94 -6.42 -0.09
N GLY A 88 3.34 -6.87 -1.20
CA GLY A 88 1.98 -6.46 -1.58
C GLY A 88 0.93 -6.83 -0.52
N LYS A 89 1.03 -8.03 0.07
CA LYS A 89 0.12 -8.50 1.12
C LYS A 89 0.23 -7.68 2.40
N VAL A 90 1.44 -7.44 2.89
CA VAL A 90 1.60 -6.67 4.12
C VAL A 90 1.29 -5.18 3.89
N PHE A 91 1.53 -4.67 2.68
CA PHE A 91 1.17 -3.30 2.31
C PHE A 91 -0.35 -3.07 2.33
N LEU A 92 -1.15 -4.05 1.90
CA LEU A 92 -2.62 -4.01 2.02
C LEU A 92 -3.09 -3.76 3.45
N GLU A 93 -2.47 -4.41 4.42
CA GLU A 93 -2.88 -4.25 5.83
C GLU A 93 -2.38 -2.92 6.39
N TYR A 94 -1.17 -2.51 6.02
CA TYR A 94 -0.63 -1.20 6.36
C TYR A 94 -1.55 -0.04 5.92
N ILE A 95 -1.96 0.00 4.66
CA ILE A 95 -2.83 1.08 4.16
C ILE A 95 -4.22 1.05 4.78
N LYS A 96 -4.79 -0.14 5.07
CA LYS A 96 -6.12 -0.24 5.69
C LYS A 96 -6.07 0.39 7.07
N GLN A 97 -4.99 0.12 7.81
CA GLN A 97 -4.75 0.73 9.11
C GLN A 97 -4.51 2.24 8.98
N ASP A 98 -3.68 2.69 8.05
CA ASP A 98 -3.41 4.13 7.82
C ASP A 98 -4.68 4.90 7.43
N LEU A 99 -5.49 4.37 6.51
CA LEU A 99 -6.78 4.95 6.13
C LEU A 99 -7.74 5.01 7.33
N SER A 100 -7.88 3.91 8.07
CA SER A 100 -8.74 3.87 9.26
C SER A 100 -8.33 4.88 10.32
N GLN A 101 -7.02 5.10 10.53
CA GLN A 101 -6.53 6.10 11.48
C GLN A 101 -6.83 7.54 11.04
N ARG A 102 -6.97 7.78 9.73
CA ARG A 102 -7.33 9.07 9.14
C ARG A 102 -8.84 9.30 9.07
N GLY A 103 -9.64 8.27 9.38
CA GLY A 103 -11.08 8.30 9.13
C GLY A 103 -11.45 8.19 7.65
N TRP A 104 -10.52 7.72 6.81
CA TRP A 104 -10.73 7.47 5.39
C TRP A 104 -11.16 6.03 5.15
N GLY A 105 -11.93 5.83 4.09
CA GLY A 105 -12.34 4.53 3.58
C GLY A 105 -11.68 4.24 2.24
N GLY A 106 -11.90 3.02 1.73
CA GLY A 106 -11.49 2.70 0.39
C GLY A 106 -11.34 1.21 0.12
N ASN A 107 -11.18 0.90 -1.16
CA ASN A 107 -10.84 -0.42 -1.63
C ASN A 107 -9.46 -0.38 -2.24
N PHE A 108 -8.66 -1.40 -1.96
CA PHE A 108 -7.33 -1.53 -2.52
C PHE A 108 -7.13 -2.91 -3.11
N ASP A 109 -6.38 -2.95 -4.20
CA ASP A 109 -5.91 -4.15 -4.86
C ASP A 109 -4.43 -4.04 -5.24
N TYR A 110 -3.75 -5.18 -5.33
CA TYR A 110 -2.43 -5.26 -5.91
C TYR A 110 -2.28 -6.50 -6.79
N ARG A 111 -1.40 -6.38 -7.79
CA ARG A 111 -1.01 -7.50 -8.65
C ARG A 111 0.49 -7.51 -8.85
N VAL A 112 1.08 -8.70 -8.72
CA VAL A 112 2.48 -8.96 -9.11
C VAL A 112 2.50 -9.73 -10.42
N ALA A 113 3.36 -9.33 -11.34
CA ALA A 113 3.62 -10.06 -12.58
C ALA A 113 5.09 -9.91 -12.97
N GLY A 114 5.63 -10.89 -13.69
CA GLY A 114 7.02 -10.83 -14.12
C GLY A 114 7.47 -12.05 -14.90
N VAL A 115 8.68 -11.94 -15.43
CA VAL A 115 9.44 -12.99 -16.11
C VAL A 115 10.77 -13.17 -15.36
N ALA A 116 11.57 -14.15 -15.76
CA ALA A 116 12.76 -14.58 -15.01
C ALA A 116 13.72 -13.47 -14.54
N ARG A 117 13.84 -12.34 -15.27
CA ARG A 117 14.79 -11.27 -14.96
C ARG A 117 14.18 -9.97 -14.47
N GLN A 118 12.87 -9.82 -14.58
CA GLN A 118 12.20 -8.56 -14.24
C GLN A 118 10.75 -8.82 -13.86
N GLY A 119 10.22 -8.02 -12.96
CA GLY A 119 8.80 -8.01 -12.64
C GLY A 119 8.31 -6.62 -12.30
N PHE A 120 7.02 -6.53 -12.03
CA PHE A 120 6.41 -5.35 -11.46
C PHE A 120 5.37 -5.74 -10.42
N ILE A 121 5.15 -4.82 -9.46
CA ILE A 121 3.94 -4.76 -8.67
C ILE A 121 3.12 -3.57 -9.16
N LYS A 122 1.84 -3.79 -9.40
CA LYS A 122 0.86 -2.72 -9.62
C LYS A 122 -0.04 -2.69 -8.39
N ALA A 123 -0.07 -1.56 -7.70
CA ALA A 123 -0.93 -1.31 -6.56
C ALA A 123 -1.93 -0.21 -6.92
N SER A 124 -3.19 -0.35 -6.50
CA SER A 124 -4.24 0.61 -6.79
C SER A 124 -5.24 0.70 -5.64
N ALA A 125 -5.74 1.89 -5.39
CA ALA A 125 -6.74 2.18 -4.39
C ALA A 125 -7.82 3.11 -4.97
N ASN A 126 -9.07 2.92 -4.56
CA ASN A 126 -10.10 3.94 -4.61
C ASN A 126 -10.37 4.37 -3.18
N ILE A 127 -10.17 5.64 -2.88
CA ILE A 127 -10.09 6.16 -1.52
C ILE A 127 -11.22 7.16 -1.32
N ASP A 128 -12.03 6.91 -0.30
CA ASP A 128 -13.05 7.82 0.18
C ASP A 128 -12.44 8.62 1.34
N THR A 129 -12.28 9.93 1.14
CA THR A 129 -11.68 10.81 2.15
C THR A 129 -12.70 11.29 3.18
N GLY A 130 -13.99 10.96 3.03
CA GLY A 130 -15.08 11.36 3.91
C GLY A 130 -15.39 12.86 3.87
N SER A 131 -14.76 13.62 2.97
CA SER A 131 -14.95 15.06 2.84
C SER A 131 -16.08 15.37 1.86
N THR A 132 -17.09 16.13 2.30
CA THR A 132 -18.22 16.55 1.46
C THR A 132 -17.86 17.61 0.43
N ASP A 133 -16.71 18.28 0.60
CA ASP A 133 -16.28 19.42 -0.22
C ASP A 133 -15.27 19.01 -1.31
N LEU A 134 -14.86 17.74 -1.33
CA LEU A 134 -13.90 17.15 -2.26
C LEU A 134 -14.57 16.01 -3.06
N PRO A 135 -13.93 15.51 -4.15
CA PRO A 135 -14.44 14.35 -4.86
C PRO A 135 -14.70 13.19 -3.89
N GLU A 136 -15.89 12.58 -3.99
CA GLU A 136 -16.36 11.50 -3.12
C GLU A 136 -15.39 10.30 -3.11
N GLU A 137 -14.68 10.07 -4.21
CA GLU A 137 -13.62 9.06 -4.31
C GLU A 137 -12.40 9.59 -5.08
N VAL A 138 -11.20 9.27 -4.59
CA VAL A 138 -9.91 9.56 -5.21
C VAL A 138 -9.21 8.26 -5.59
N SER A 139 -8.84 8.11 -6.87
CA SER A 139 -8.08 6.94 -7.33
C SER A 139 -6.57 7.16 -7.15
N TRP A 140 -5.91 6.20 -6.51
CA TRP A 140 -4.46 6.10 -6.43
C TRP A 140 -3.98 4.86 -7.17
N MET A 141 -2.89 4.96 -7.92
CA MET A 141 -2.29 3.82 -8.61
C MET A 141 -0.79 4.04 -8.81
N ILE A 142 0.00 3.01 -8.56
CA ILE A 142 1.43 2.98 -8.82
C ILE A 142 1.83 1.64 -9.40
N LYS A 143 2.74 1.66 -10.37
CA LYS A 143 3.41 0.48 -10.91
C LYS A 143 4.90 0.58 -10.64
N ILE A 144 5.45 -0.38 -9.90
CA ILE A 144 6.86 -0.41 -9.51
C ILE A 144 7.52 -1.61 -10.17
N HIS A 145 8.46 -1.36 -11.06
CA HIS A 145 9.31 -2.38 -11.68
C HIS A 145 10.49 -2.73 -10.79
N TYR A 146 11.01 -3.95 -10.94
CA TYR A 146 12.17 -4.43 -10.20
C TYR A 146 12.91 -5.52 -10.99
N ASP A 147 14.22 -5.63 -10.79
CA ASP A 147 14.98 -6.77 -11.29
C ASP A 147 14.71 -8.01 -10.43
N SER A 148 14.47 -9.13 -11.11
CA SER A 148 14.21 -10.43 -10.49
C SER A 148 15.44 -11.31 -10.62
N SER A 149 15.86 -11.98 -9.54
CA SER A 149 16.94 -12.98 -9.60
C SER A 149 16.51 -14.33 -10.16
N GLY A 150 15.28 -14.46 -10.65
CA GLY A 150 14.83 -15.66 -11.36
C GLY A 150 14.98 -16.96 -10.57
N ALA A 151 14.18 -17.13 -9.52
CA ALA A 151 13.68 -18.42 -9.03
C ALA A 151 12.55 -18.13 -8.03
N SER A 152 11.41 -18.79 -8.24
CA SER A 152 10.20 -18.73 -7.41
C SER A 152 10.36 -19.50 -6.10
#